data_AF-A0A3D4DKM6-F1
#
_entry.id   AF-A0A3D4DKM6-F1
#
_cell.length_a   1.000
_cell.length_b   1.000
_cell.length_c   1.000
_cell.angle_alpha   90.00
_cell.angle_beta   90.00
_cell.angle_gamma   90.00
#
_symmetry.space_group_name_H-M   'P 1'
#
loop_
_entity.id
_entity.type
_entity.pdbx_description
1 polymer ?
#
loop_
_entity_poly.entity_id
_entity_poly.type
_entity_poly.pdbx_seq_one_letter_code
_entity_poly.pdbx_strand_id
1 'polypeptide(L)'
;MSGLRLTYLTLAGIGAVWPMWLFLAYLTAAGGSLPGMIALWTANDAVTGLALDLMISAAVLVVWCLAETLVRRNWLALVTIPATLFVGVSFGLPLYLFLRTRPVS
;
A
#
# COMPACT_ATOMS: atom_id res chain seq x y z
N MET A 1 16.31 14.96 -10.07
CA MET A 1 15.25 13.92 -9.97
C MET A 1 14.26 14.19 -11.09
N SER A 2 13.89 13.18 -11.91
CA SER A 2 12.84 13.33 -12.94
C SER A 2 11.50 13.69 -12.28
N GLY A 3 10.69 14.55 -12.91
CA GLY A 3 9.38 14.97 -12.39
C GLY A 3 8.46 13.78 -12.04
N LEU A 4 8.51 12.71 -12.84
CA LEU A 4 7.76 11.47 -12.62
C LEU A 4 8.08 10.81 -11.26
N ARG A 5 9.36 10.84 -10.86
CA ARG A 5 9.80 10.27 -9.57
C ARG A 5 9.31 11.10 -8.39
N LEU A 6 9.27 12.42 -8.55
CA LEU A 6 8.71 13.29 -7.52
C LEU A 6 7.22 13.00 -7.36
N THR A 7 6.48 12.85 -8.45
CA THR A 7 5.06 12.47 -8.44
C THR A 7 4.83 11.18 -7.66
N TYR A 8 5.60 10.12 -7.94
CA TYR A 8 5.45 8.85 -7.21
C TYR A 8 5.77 8.97 -5.72
N LEU A 9 6.76 9.77 -5.37
CA LEU A 9 7.12 9.99 -3.97
C LEU A 9 6.05 10.80 -3.23
N THR A 10 5.47 11.82 -3.87
CA THR A 10 4.34 12.58 -3.31
C THR A 10 3.11 11.69 -3.14
N LEU A 11 2.77 10.89 -4.15
CA LEU A 11 1.65 9.95 -4.08
C LEU A 11 1.85 8.89 -3.00
N ALA A 12 3.09 8.40 -2.82
CA ALA A 12 3.43 7.52 -1.70
C ALA A 12 3.16 8.21 -0.36
N GLY A 13 3.64 9.45 -0.19
CA GLY A 13 3.38 10.23 1.03
C GLY A 13 1.90 10.38 1.34
N ILE A 14 1.09 10.77 0.35
CA ILE A 14 -0.37 10.91 0.50
C ILE A 14 -1.01 9.56 0.84
N GLY A 15 -0.65 8.50 0.10
CA GLY A 15 -1.18 7.15 0.28
C GLY A 15 -0.80 6.49 1.60
N ALA A 16 0.26 6.96 2.28
CA ALA A 16 0.62 6.53 3.62
C ALA A 16 -0.10 7.34 4.71
N VAL A 17 -0.07 8.67 4.59
CA VAL A 17 -0.56 9.57 5.65
C VAL A 17 -2.08 9.51 5.77
N TRP A 18 -2.80 9.58 4.65
CA TRP A 18 -4.25 9.72 4.68
C TRP A 18 -4.96 8.48 5.27
N PRO A 19 -4.67 7.25 4.82
CA PRO A 19 -5.34 6.07 5.36
C PRO A 19 -4.93 5.80 6.81
N MET A 20 -3.65 5.96 7.16
CA MET A 20 -3.20 5.75 8.54
C MET A 20 -3.80 6.76 9.51
N TRP A 21 -3.99 8.01 9.09
CA TRP A 21 -4.63 9.01 9.93
C TRP A 21 -6.08 8.61 10.27
N LEU A 22 -6.83 8.10 9.30
CA LEU A 22 -8.20 7.62 9.52
C LEU A 22 -8.24 6.40 10.46
N PHE A 23 -7.32 5.44 10.29
CA PHE A 23 -7.25 4.28 11.19
C PHE A 23 -6.84 4.66 12.61
N LEU A 24 -5.87 5.57 12.77
CA LEU A 24 -5.46 6.09 14.07
C LEU A 24 -6.60 6.85 14.75
N ALA A 25 -7.33 7.69 14.00
CA ALA A 25 -8.50 8.40 14.52
C ALA A 25 -9.56 7.42 15.05
N TYR A 26 -9.83 6.33 14.32
CA TYR A 26 -10.74 5.28 14.78
C TYR A 26 -10.21 4.53 16.02
N LEU A 27 -8.94 4.10 16.01
CA LEU A 27 -8.36 3.30 17.10
C LEU A 27 -8.20 4.10 18.40
N THR A 28 -8.01 5.41 18.31
CA THR A 28 -7.91 6.31 19.48
C THR A 28 -9.26 6.82 19.96
N ALA A 29 -10.34 6.62 19.21
CA ALA A 29 -11.70 6.96 19.64
C ALA A 29 -12.17 6.02 20.77
N ALA A 30 -13.07 6.51 21.63
CA ALA A 30 -13.66 5.70 22.69
C ALA A 30 -14.43 4.50 22.08
N GLY A 31 -13.96 3.28 22.35
CA GLY A 31 -14.51 2.04 21.78
C GLY A 31 -13.81 1.55 20.49
N GLY A 32 -12.76 2.23 20.03
CA GLY A 32 -11.91 1.78 18.94
C GLY A 32 -11.23 0.45 19.26
N SER A 33 -11.32 -0.52 18.34
CA SER A 33 -10.63 -1.81 18.49
C SER A 33 -10.32 -2.43 17.13
N LEU A 34 -9.26 -3.23 17.03
CA LEU A 34 -8.93 -3.93 15.79
C LEU A 34 -10.07 -4.85 15.30
N PRO A 35 -10.72 -5.67 16.15
CA PRO A 35 -11.88 -6.46 15.73
C PRO A 35 -13.06 -5.61 15.26
N GLY A 36 -13.31 -4.46 15.92
CA GLY A 36 -14.35 -3.53 15.50
C GLY A 36 -14.08 -2.90 14.14
N MET A 37 -12.82 -2.65 13.80
CA MET A 37 -12.43 -2.13 12.50
C MET A 37 -12.73 -3.13 11.37
N ILE A 38 -12.45 -4.42 11.61
CA ILE A 38 -12.76 -5.50 10.67
C ILE A 38 -14.28 -5.62 10.48
N ALA A 39 -15.05 -5.55 11.57
CA ALA A 39 -16.51 -5.56 11.50
C ALA A 39 -17.07 -4.40 10.66
N LEU A 40 -16.46 -3.22 10.74
CA LEU A 40 -16.83 -2.07 9.92
C LEU A 40 -16.46 -2.23 8.44
N TRP A 41 -15.34 -2.87 8.13
CA TRP A 41 -14.98 -3.19 6.74
C TRP A 41 -15.94 -4.19 6.10
N THR A 42 -16.58 -5.04 6.91
CA THR A 42 -17.58 -6.01 6.46
C THR A 42 -19.01 -5.58 6.79
N ALA A 43 -19.26 -4.30 7.12
CA ALA A 43 -20.57 -3.85 7.59
C ALA A 43 -21.65 -3.84 6.49
N ASN A 44 -21.25 -3.76 5.22
CA ASN A 44 -22.14 -3.81 4.07
C ASN A 44 -21.39 -4.26 2.81
N ASP A 45 -22.13 -4.65 1.78
CA ASP A 45 -21.57 -5.19 0.53
C ASP A 45 -20.64 -4.20 -0.20
N ALA A 46 -20.92 -2.90 -0.15
CA ALA A 46 -20.13 -1.89 -0.84
C ALA A 46 -18.75 -1.71 -0.20
N VAL A 47 -18.68 -1.59 1.13
CA VAL A 47 -17.41 -1.45 1.87
C VAL A 47 -16.64 -2.77 1.84
N THR A 48 -17.33 -3.91 1.91
CA THR A 48 -16.72 -5.23 1.76
C THR A 48 -16.09 -5.39 0.38
N GLY A 49 -16.79 -4.98 -0.67
CA GLY A 49 -16.28 -4.99 -2.04
C GLY A 49 -15.03 -4.12 -2.19
N LEU A 50 -15.00 -2.92 -1.60
CA LEU A 50 -13.84 -2.04 -1.59
C LEU A 50 -12.64 -2.67 -0.84
N ALA A 51 -12.88 -3.30 0.31
CA ALA A 51 -11.84 -3.98 1.07
C ALA A 51 -11.23 -5.16 0.28
N LEU A 52 -12.08 -5.94 -0.39
CA LEU A 52 -11.63 -7.04 -1.24
C LEU A 52 -10.85 -6.55 -2.47
N ASP A 53 -11.26 -5.46 -3.11
CA ASP A 53 -10.53 -4.84 -4.22
C ASP A 53 -9.10 -4.44 -3.80
N LEU A 54 -8.95 -3.84 -2.62
CA LEU A 54 -7.67 -3.51 -2.02
C LEU A 54 -6.82 -4.76 -1.72
N MET A 55 -7.43 -5.82 -1.18
CA MET A 55 -6.73 -7.08 -0.88
C MET A 55 -6.22 -7.78 -2.15
N ILE A 56 -7.05 -7.82 -3.21
CA ILE A 56 -6.65 -8.40 -4.50
C ILE A 56 -5.52 -7.57 -5.12
N SER A 57 -5.65 -6.24 -5.11
CA SER A 57 -4.59 -5.34 -5.60
C SER A 57 -3.28 -5.53 -4.84
N ALA A 58 -3.33 -5.74 -3.52
CA ALA A 58 -2.16 -6.04 -2.69
C ALA A 58 -1.50 -7.36 -3.13
N ALA A 59 -2.30 -8.42 -3.31
CA ALA A 59 -1.80 -9.73 -3.75
C ALA A 59 -1.12 -9.64 -5.13
N VAL A 60 -1.75 -8.93 -6.09
CA VAL A 60 -1.17 -8.70 -7.42
C VAL A 60 0.18 -7.98 -7.32
N LEU A 61 0.27 -6.92 -6.50
CA LEU A 61 1.51 -6.17 -6.31
C LEU A 61 2.62 -7.03 -5.67
N VAL A 62 2.29 -7.87 -4.68
CA VAL A 62 3.24 -8.81 -4.07
C VAL A 62 3.75 -9.82 -5.10
N VAL A 63 2.85 -10.45 -5.87
CA VAL A 63 3.22 -11.39 -6.94
C VAL A 63 4.13 -10.71 -7.97
N TRP A 64 3.80 -9.48 -8.38
CA TRP A 64 4.63 -8.71 -9.30
C TRP A 64 6.02 -8.40 -8.73
N CYS A 65 6.11 -7.95 -7.47
CA CYS A 65 7.39 -7.71 -6.81
C CYS A 65 8.27 -8.97 -6.78
N LEU A 66 7.68 -10.12 -6.44
CA LEU A 66 8.37 -11.41 -6.46
C LEU A 66 8.85 -11.76 -7.87
N ALA A 67 7.99 -11.69 -8.88
CA ALA A 67 8.36 -11.95 -10.26
C ALA A 67 9.50 -11.03 -10.75
N GLU A 68 9.46 -9.73 -10.43
CA GLU A 68 10.49 -8.78 -10.83
C GLU A 68 11.82 -9.02 -10.09
N THR A 69 11.79 -9.43 -8.82
CA THR A 69 13.02 -9.81 -8.08
C THR A 69 13.67 -11.07 -8.65
N LEU A 70 12.88 -12.04 -9.11
CA LEU A 70 13.39 -13.28 -9.72
C LEU A 70 14.04 -13.03 -11.09
N VAL A 71 13.47 -12.13 -11.90
CA VAL A 71 13.97 -11.85 -13.26
C VAL A 71 15.10 -10.82 -13.27
N ARG A 72 14.94 -9.70 -12.54
CA ARG A 72 15.85 -8.54 -12.61
C ARG A 72 16.83 -8.46 -11.44
N ARG A 73 16.76 -9.39 -10.47
CA ARG A 73 17.54 -9.35 -9.21
C ARG A 73 17.44 -8.00 -8.47
N ASN A 74 16.31 -7.30 -8.64
CA ASN A 74 16.09 -6.02 -8.00
C ASN A 74 15.61 -6.22 -6.56
N TRP A 75 16.53 -6.57 -5.65
CA TRP A 75 16.22 -6.87 -4.24
C TRP A 75 15.53 -5.71 -3.50
N LEU A 76 15.68 -4.48 -3.96
CA LEU A 76 15.00 -3.30 -3.40
C LEU A 76 13.48 -3.38 -3.56
N ALA A 77 12.98 -4.05 -4.60
CA ALA A 77 11.55 -4.25 -4.81
C ALA A 77 10.89 -5.02 -3.65
N LEU A 78 11.64 -5.82 -2.89
CA LEU A 78 11.11 -6.56 -1.74
C LEU A 78 10.65 -5.64 -0.60
N VAL A 79 11.19 -4.42 -0.48
CA VAL A 79 10.75 -3.43 0.52
C VAL A 79 9.29 -3.00 0.29
N THR A 80 8.79 -3.17 -0.93
CA THR A 80 7.40 -2.90 -1.29
C THR A 80 6.42 -3.87 -0.61
N ILE A 81 6.85 -5.09 -0.29
CA ILE A 81 6.01 -6.09 0.37
C ILE A 81 5.60 -5.63 1.78
N PRO A 82 6.53 -5.33 2.72
CA PRO A 82 6.14 -4.81 4.03
C PRO A 82 5.44 -3.45 3.91
N ALA A 83 5.84 -2.59 2.95
CA ALA A 83 5.13 -1.33 2.71
C ALA A 83 3.64 -1.53 2.37
N THR A 84 3.34 -2.52 1.52
CA THR A 84 1.97 -2.84 1.10
C THR A 84 1.15 -3.47 2.22
N LEU A 85 1.76 -4.38 3.00
CA LEU A 85 1.07 -5.10 4.06
C LEU A 85 0.82 -4.26 5.32
N PHE A 86 1.77 -3.39 5.69
CA PHE A 86 1.66 -2.58 6.91
C PHE A 86 0.99 -1.23 6.71
N VAL A 87 1.09 -0.64 5.51
CA VAL A 87 0.55 0.70 5.23
C VAL A 87 -0.61 0.64 4.24
N GLY A 88 -0.56 -0.27 3.27
CA GLY A 88 -1.59 -0.45 2.25
C GLY A 88 -1.08 -0.27 0.83
N VAL A 89 -1.88 -0.69 -0.13
CA VAL A 89 -1.56 -0.66 -1.58
C VAL A 89 -1.34 0.76 -2.08
N SER A 90 -2.08 1.73 -1.54
CA SER A 90 -1.96 3.15 -1.88
C SER A 90 -0.58 3.73 -1.59
N PHE A 91 0.17 3.15 -0.65
CA PHE A 91 1.58 3.50 -0.41
C PHE A 91 2.54 2.57 -1.16
N GLY A 92 2.26 1.26 -1.12
CA GLY A 92 3.11 0.24 -1.73
C GLY A 92 3.32 0.45 -3.24
N LEU A 93 2.26 0.70 -4.00
CA LEU A 93 2.35 0.84 -5.46
C LEU A 93 3.16 2.07 -5.90
N PRO A 94 2.92 3.29 -5.39
CA PRO A 94 3.77 4.44 -5.74
C PRO A 94 5.22 4.27 -5.29
N LEU A 95 5.46 3.68 -4.11
CA LEU A 95 6.81 3.37 -3.65
C LEU A 95 7.51 2.40 -4.60
N TYR A 96 6.81 1.35 -5.05
CA TYR A 96 7.31 0.41 -6.05
C TYR A 96 7.77 1.11 -7.32
N LEU A 97 6.92 1.98 -7.88
CA LEU A 97 7.21 2.71 -9.11
C LEU A 97 8.39 3.67 -8.93
N PHE A 98 8.52 4.30 -7.77
CA PHE A 98 9.68 5.12 -7.44
C PHE A 98 11.00 4.31 -7.38
N LEU A 99 10.96 3.10 -6.82
CA LEU A 99 12.11 2.20 -6.75
C LEU A 99 12.48 1.65 -8.14
N ARG A 100 11.48 1.31 -8.95
CA ARG A 100 11.67 0.79 -10.31
C ARG A 100 12.19 1.82 -11.30
N THR A 101 11.85 3.10 -11.13
CA THR A 101 12.31 4.20 -12.00
C THR A 101 13.68 4.77 -11.61
N ARG A 102 14.46 4.03 -10.81
CA ARG A 102 15.86 4.37 -10.52
C ARG A 102 16.69 4.26 -11.81
N PRO A 103 17.48 5.31 -12.17
CA PRO A 103 18.45 5.20 -13.26
C PRO A 103 19.35 4.00 -13.00
N VAL A 104 19.52 3.15 -14.00
CA VAL A 104 20.55 2.12 -13.98
C VAL A 104 21.86 2.88 -14.13
N SER A 105 22.59 3.02 -13.02
CA SER A 105 23.93 3.62 -12.97
C SER A 105 24.95 2.68 -13.58
#